data_AF-A0A6A2XSW1-F1
#
_entry.id   AF-A0A6A2XSW1-F1
#
_cell.length_a   1.000
_cell.length_b   1.000
_cell.length_c   1.000
_cell.angle_alpha   90.00
_cell.angle_beta   90.00
_cell.angle_gamma   90.00
#
_symmetry.space_group_name_H-M   'P 1'
#
loop_
_entity.id
_entity.type
_entity.pdbx_description
1 polymer ?
#
loop_
_entity_poly.entity_id
_entity_poly.type
_entity_poly.pdbx_seq_one_letter_code
_entity_poly.pdbx_strand_id
1 'polypeptide(L)'
;MGERNALTDLIGQLLKKDPKKRLGYHGGASEIKEHAFFKGLNWDLLTALLRPPYIPSRDDCDLTGKVTEEEIDIREYFERMKAPSSKQQLPLPPPSSQLIRIVSFTEF
;
A
#
# COMPACT_ATOMS: atom_id res chain seq x y z
N MET A 1 14.88 -24.71 -19.11
CA MET A 1 14.63 -23.26 -19.07
C MET A 1 13.28 -23.03 -19.73
N GLY A 2 12.37 -22.30 -19.08
CA GLY A 2 11.06 -21.99 -19.68
C GLY A 2 11.21 -21.22 -20.99
N GLU A 3 10.22 -21.35 -21.87
CA GLU A 3 10.22 -20.66 -23.16
C GLU A 3 10.26 -19.15 -22.97
N ARG A 4 11.08 -18.47 -23.78
CA ARG A 4 11.12 -17.01 -23.79
C ARG A 4 9.87 -16.51 -24.52
N ASN A 5 9.01 -15.83 -23.79
CA ASN A 5 7.85 -15.13 -24.33
C ASN A 5 7.85 -13.65 -23.89
N ALA A 6 6.94 -12.85 -24.44
CA ALA A 6 6.86 -11.42 -24.17
C ALA A 6 6.68 -11.09 -22.67
N LEU A 7 6.04 -11.96 -21.88
CA LEU A 7 5.93 -11.78 -20.43
C LEU A 7 7.27 -12.00 -19.74
N THR A 8 7.95 -13.12 -20.02
CA THR A 8 9.25 -13.42 -19.41
C THR A 8 10.31 -12.39 -19.79
N ASP A 9 10.22 -11.82 -20.99
CA ASP A 9 11.09 -10.73 -21.43
C ASP A 9 10.82 -9.44 -20.66
N LEU A 10 9.54 -9.04 -20.54
CA LEU A 10 9.14 -7.86 -19.75
C LEU A 10 9.68 -7.94 -18.31
N ILE A 11 9.44 -9.07 -17.65
CA ILE A 11 9.90 -9.29 -16.26
C ILE A 11 11.43 -9.26 -16.20
N GLY A 12 12.12 -9.87 -17.16
CA GLY A 12 13.59 -9.88 -17.23
C GLY A 12 14.20 -8.49 -17.42
N GLN A 13 13.54 -7.61 -18.19
CA GLN A 13 14.00 -6.24 -18.40
C GLN A 13 13.70 -5.30 -17.22
N LEU A 14 12.54 -5.47 -16.55
CA LEU A 14 12.18 -4.72 -15.35
C LEU A 14 13.08 -5.08 -14.15
N LEU A 15 13.52 -6.34 -14.05
CA LEU A 15 14.35 -6.83 -12.96
C LEU A 15 15.85 -6.79 -13.26
N LYS A 16 16.29 -5.95 -14.20
CA LYS A 16 17.73 -5.70 -14.40
C LYS A 16 18.33 -5.09 -13.13
N LYS A 17 19.39 -5.74 -12.65
CA LYS A 17 20.15 -5.32 -11.45
C LYS A 17 20.75 -3.93 -11.61
N ASP A 18 21.28 -3.63 -12.81
CA ASP A 18 21.79 -2.31 -13.16
C ASP A 18 20.62 -1.36 -13.47
N PRO A 19 20.43 -0.26 -12.71
CA PRO A 19 19.33 0.67 -12.93
C PRO A 19 19.39 1.35 -14.29
N LYS A 20 20.58 1.58 -14.86
CA LYS A 20 20.71 2.24 -16.17
C LYS A 20 20.24 1.36 -17.33
N LYS A 21 20.22 0.04 -17.12
CA LYS A 21 19.77 -0.96 -18.09
C LYS A 21 18.35 -1.44 -17.84
N ARG A 22 17.69 -0.92 -16.80
CA ARG A 22 16.33 -1.29 -16.44
C ARG A 22 15.36 -0.66 -17.42
N LEU A 23 14.36 -1.43 -17.84
CA LEU A 23 13.27 -0.93 -18.66
C LEU A 23 12.62 0.29 -17.97
N GLY A 24 12.51 1.39 -18.69
CA GLY A 24 11.97 2.65 -18.19
C GLY A 24 13.01 3.61 -17.62
N TYR A 25 14.31 3.31 -17.69
CA TYR A 25 15.35 4.27 -17.30
C TYR A 25 15.46 5.44 -18.29
N HIS A 26 15.33 5.19 -19.59
CA HIS A 26 15.53 6.21 -20.62
C HIS A 26 14.22 6.90 -20.99
N GLY A 27 13.17 6.10 -21.24
CA GLY A 27 11.87 6.60 -21.70
C GLY A 27 10.78 6.62 -20.62
N GLY A 28 11.12 6.32 -19.36
CA GLY A 28 10.15 6.26 -18.27
C GLY A 28 9.04 5.23 -18.53
N ALA A 29 7.80 5.63 -18.23
CA ALA A 29 6.65 4.77 -18.41
C ALA A 29 6.36 4.46 -19.89
N SER A 30 6.72 5.33 -20.84
CA SER A 30 6.45 5.10 -22.27
C SER A 30 7.16 3.86 -22.80
N GLU A 31 8.39 3.63 -22.36
CA GLU A 31 9.19 2.44 -22.72
C GLU A 31 8.52 1.13 -22.25
N ILE A 32 7.86 1.18 -21.09
CA ILE A 32 7.11 0.04 -20.56
C ILE A 32 5.83 -0.19 -21.37
N LYS A 33 5.13 0.89 -21.73
CA LYS A 33 3.87 0.85 -22.49
C LYS A 33 4.04 0.29 -23.90
N GLU A 34 5.19 0.53 -24.52
CA GLU A 34 5.53 0.07 -25.88
C GLU A 34 5.98 -1.40 -25.95
N HIS A 35 6.20 -2.04 -24.80
CA HIS A 35 6.66 -3.42 -24.76
C HIS A 35 5.69 -4.39 -25.46
N ALA A 36 6.22 -5.43 -26.13
CA ALA A 36 5.43 -6.40 -26.88
C ALA A 36 4.35 -7.12 -26.04
N PHE A 37 4.52 -7.17 -24.72
CA PHE A 37 3.53 -7.68 -23.77
C PHE A 37 2.23 -6.87 -23.76
N PHE A 38 2.32 -5.54 -23.93
CA PHE A 38 1.18 -4.64 -23.97
C PHE A 38 0.73 -4.32 -25.41
N LYS A 39 1.22 -5.04 -26.41
CA LYS A 39 0.85 -4.83 -27.81
C LYS A 39 -0.67 -5.00 -27.98
N GLY A 40 -1.32 -3.96 -28.48
CA GLY A 40 -2.78 -3.93 -28.67
C GLY A 40 -3.56 -3.38 -27.49
N LEU A 41 -2.90 -3.01 -26.38
CA LEU A 41 -3.54 -2.32 -25.27
C LEU A 41 -3.58 -0.81 -25.57
N ASN A 42 -4.79 -0.23 -25.55
CA ASN A 42 -4.97 1.21 -25.65
C ASN A 42 -4.98 1.81 -24.23
N TRP A 43 -3.89 2.49 -23.87
CA TRP A 43 -3.69 3.08 -22.54
C TRP A 43 -4.68 4.21 -22.23
N ASP A 44 -5.17 4.92 -23.25
CA ASP A 44 -6.12 6.03 -23.06
C ASP A 44 -7.54 5.54 -22.75
N LEU A 45 -7.87 4.31 -23.16
CA LEU A 45 -9.19 3.70 -22.96
C LEU A 45 -9.25 2.81 -21.71
N LEU A 46 -8.11 2.54 -21.07
CA LEU A 46 -8.00 1.62 -19.95
C LEU A 46 -8.88 2.02 -18.76
N THR A 47 -8.98 3.32 -18.48
CA THR A 47 -9.78 3.86 -17.38
C THR A 47 -11.27 3.93 -17.69
N ALA A 48 -11.66 4.06 -18.96
CA ALA A 48 -13.02 4.37 -19.34
C ALA A 48 -13.84 3.16 -19.79
N LEU A 49 -13.23 2.17 -20.45
CA LEU A 49 -13.98 1.17 -21.22
C LEU A 49 -13.69 -0.29 -20.84
N LEU A 50 -12.59 -0.57 -20.16
CA LEU A 50 -12.20 -1.95 -19.86
C LEU A 50 -12.82 -2.41 -18.53
N ARG A 51 -13.84 -3.28 -18.63
CA ARG A 51 -14.36 -4.02 -17.48
C ARG A 51 -13.20 -4.79 -16.84
N PRO A 52 -12.89 -4.58 -15.55
CA PRO A 52 -11.82 -5.31 -14.89
C PRO A 52 -12.03 -6.84 -15.00
N PRO A 53 -10.97 -7.62 -15.24
CA PRO A 53 -11.08 -9.07 -15.40
C PRO A 53 -11.52 -9.76 -14.10
N TYR A 54 -11.24 -9.15 -12.96
CA TYR A 54 -11.68 -9.60 -11.66
C TYR A 54 -12.55 -8.53 -11.00
N ILE A 55 -13.74 -8.94 -10.56
CA ILE A 55 -14.70 -8.10 -9.85
C ILE A 55 -14.95 -8.81 -8.51
N PRO A 56 -14.51 -8.27 -7.37
CA PRO A 56 -14.68 -8.91 -6.08
C PRO A 56 -16.16 -9.08 -5.73
N SER A 57 -16.52 -10.18 -5.06
CA SER A 57 -17.88 -10.35 -4.55
C SER A 57 -18.09 -9.40 -3.36
N ARG A 58 -19.34 -8.98 -3.14
CA ARG A 58 -19.70 -8.18 -1.95
C ARG A 58 -19.42 -8.92 -0.65
N ASP A 59 -19.42 -10.25 -0.68
CA ASP A 59 -19.23 -11.09 0.50
C ASP A 59 -17.76 -11.11 0.99
N ASP A 60 -16.80 -10.71 0.14
CA ASP A 60 -15.36 -10.61 0.49
C ASP A 60 -15.02 -9.31 1.25
N CYS A 61 -15.98 -8.39 1.37
CA CYS A 61 -15.81 -7.11 2.03
C CYS A 61 -16.16 -7.15 3.53
N ASP A 62 -16.72 -8.26 4.02
CA ASP A 62 -16.97 -8.47 5.45
C ASP A 62 -15.82 -9.26 6.10
N LEU A 63 -14.58 -8.80 5.89
CA LEU A 63 -13.46 -9.17 6.75
C LEU A 63 -13.50 -8.34 8.05
N THR A 64 -14.69 -8.08 8.59
CA THR A 64 -14.85 -7.87 10.03
C THR A 64 -14.43 -9.18 10.66
N GLY A 65 -13.24 -9.17 11.25
CA GLY A 65 -12.39 -10.35 11.35
C GLY A 65 -13.07 -11.59 11.92
N LYS A 66 -12.59 -12.76 11.50
CA LYS A 66 -12.58 -13.90 12.41
C LYS A 66 -11.71 -13.51 13.60
N VAL A 67 -12.31 -12.81 14.53
CA VAL A 67 -11.78 -12.52 15.84
C VAL A 67 -11.59 -13.87 16.51
N THR A 68 -10.34 -14.30 16.63
CA THR A 68 -9.96 -15.35 17.58
C THR A 68 -10.27 -14.83 18.99
N GLU A 69 -10.76 -15.71 19.87
CA GLU A 69 -11.39 -15.49 21.18
C GLU A 69 -10.62 -14.63 22.22
N GLU A 70 -9.47 -14.07 21.86
CA GLU A 70 -8.72 -13.08 22.63
C GLU A 70 -8.75 -11.71 21.93
N GLU A 71 -9.95 -11.20 21.66
CA GLU A 71 -10.12 -9.84 21.12
C GLU A 71 -9.71 -8.82 22.18
N ILE A 72 -8.69 -8.02 21.88
CA ILE A 72 -8.38 -6.84 22.67
C ILE A 72 -9.40 -5.76 22.31
N ASP A 73 -10.35 -5.50 23.21
CA ASP A 73 -11.31 -4.41 23.04
C ASP A 73 -10.58 -3.06 23.14
N ILE A 74 -10.42 -2.40 21.99
CA ILE A 74 -9.78 -1.08 21.91
C ILE A 74 -10.50 -0.03 22.76
N ARG A 75 -11.83 -0.15 22.96
CA ARG A 75 -12.57 0.77 23.83
C ARG A 75 -12.13 0.58 25.27
N GLU A 76 -12.02 -0.65 25.73
CA GLU A 76 -11.54 -0.98 27.06
C GLU A 76 -10.11 -0.45 27.29
N TYR A 77 -9.23 -0.59 26.29
CA TYR A 77 -7.87 -0.03 26.36
C TYR A 77 -7.85 1.49 26.60
N PHE A 78 -8.65 2.25 25.84
CA PHE A 78 -8.70 3.70 25.98
C PHE A 78 -9.40 4.15 27.27
N GLU A 79 -10.42 3.43 27.73
CA GLU A 79 -11.05 3.70 29.02
C GLU A 79 -10.09 3.42 30.19
N ARG A 80 -9.29 2.34 30.09
CA ARG A 80 -8.21 2.09 31.06
C ARG A 80 -7.15 3.19 31.07
N MET A 81 -6.86 3.80 29.93
CA MET A 81 -5.93 4.95 29.86
C MET A 81 -6.51 6.24 30.43
N LYS A 82 -7.83 6.43 30.35
CA LYS A 82 -8.52 7.60 30.93
C LYS A 82 -8.78 7.45 32.44
N ALA A 83 -8.71 6.23 32.97
CA ALA A 83 -8.83 6.00 34.40
C ALA A 83 -7.61 6.60 35.14
N PRO A 84 -7.81 7.43 36.18
CA PRO A 84 -6.71 7.89 37.00
C PRO A 84 -6.11 6.69 37.74
N SER A 85 -4.89 6.31 37.40
CA SER A 85 -4.15 5.22 38.05
C SER A 85 -3.97 5.53 39.54
N SER A 86 -4.85 4.98 40.37
CA SER A 86 -4.63 4.82 41.80
C SER A 86 -3.95 3.48 42.01
N LYS A 87 -2.69 3.56 42.46
CA LYS A 87 -1.77 2.48 42.90
C LYS A 87 -0.93 1.82 41.81
N GLN A 88 0.16 2.48 41.43
CA GLN A 88 1.53 1.92 41.44
C GLN A 88 2.55 3.04 41.18
N GLN A 89 3.39 3.35 42.18
CA GLN A 89 4.29 4.50 42.21
C GLN A 89 5.76 4.13 41.91
N LEU A 90 6.44 4.88 41.04
CA LEU A 90 7.80 5.40 41.24
C LEU A 90 8.11 6.58 40.26
N PRO A 91 8.83 7.65 40.65
CA PRO A 91 8.83 8.92 39.89
C PRO A 91 10.06 9.08 38.99
N LEU A 92 9.89 9.60 37.76
CA LEU A 92 11.00 10.13 36.95
C LEU A 92 10.59 11.38 36.14
N PRO A 93 11.54 12.31 35.88
CA PRO A 93 11.29 13.76 35.68
C PRO A 93 10.91 14.14 34.24
N PRO A 94 10.41 15.38 34.01
CA PRO A 94 9.87 15.76 32.71
C PRO A 94 10.97 16.25 31.75
N PRO A 95 10.95 15.86 30.47
CA PRO A 95 11.61 16.64 29.44
C PRO A 95 10.57 17.51 28.71
N SER A 96 10.69 18.81 28.98
CA SER A 96 10.63 19.94 28.05
C SER A 96 9.68 19.89 26.84
N SER A 97 8.83 20.92 26.79
CA SER A 97 7.96 21.34 25.69
C SER A 97 8.59 21.23 24.30
N GLN A 98 7.96 20.45 23.41
CA GLN A 98 7.86 20.82 21.99
C GLN A 98 6.46 20.54 21.47
N LEU A 99 5.84 21.62 21.01
CA LEU A 99 4.53 21.73 20.40
C LEU A 99 4.53 20.98 19.06
N ILE A 100 3.86 19.82 18.98
CA ILE A 100 3.61 19.15 17.69
C ILE A 100 2.54 19.98 16.96
N ARG A 101 3.01 20.85 16.07
CA ARG A 101 2.19 21.57 15.10
C ARG A 101 1.63 20.57 14.10
N ILE A 102 0.41 20.12 14.31
CA ILE A 102 -0.39 19.47 13.28
C ILE A 102 -0.72 20.51 12.21
N VAL A 103 -0.15 20.36 11.01
CA VAL A 103 -0.59 21.07 9.81
C VAL A 103 -1.70 20.25 9.17
N SER A 104 -2.91 20.83 9.08
CA SER A 104 -4.06 20.14 8.47
C SER A 104 -3.99 20.22 6.95
N PHE A 105 -4.23 19.08 6.31
CA PHE A 105 -4.27 18.89 4.86
C PHE A 105 -5.68 19.21 4.34
N THR A 106 -6.02 20.49 4.31
CA THR A 106 -7.23 20.99 3.63
C THR A 106 -6.88 22.28 2.93
N GLU A 107 -6.02 22.16 1.92
CA GLU A 107 -5.86 23.18 0.89
C GLU A 107 -5.43 22.47 -0.40
N PHE A 108 -6.42 21.98 -1.15
CA PHE A 108 -6.47 21.90 -2.61
C PHE A 108 -7.93 21.88 -3.04
#